data_AF-C1AA73-F1
#
_entry.id   AF-C1AA73-F1
#
_cell.length_a   1.000
_cell.length_b   1.000
_cell.length_c   1.000
_cell.angle_alpha   90.00
_cell.angle_beta   90.00
_cell.angle_gamma   90.00
#
_symmetry.space_group_name_H-M   'P 1'
#
loop_
_entity.id
_entity.type
_entity.pdbx_description
1 polymer ?
#
loop_
_entity_poly.entity_id
_entity_poly.type
_entity_poly.pdbx_seq_one_letter_code
_entity_poly.pdbx_strand_id
1 'polypeptide(L)'
;MTSPTPDDRPDDRSTPELPRWAQRPAGGGATLSEERMATYFGAKWDSVYKRKLAPFLEDPSFVPTWNWSAALALPVWFLYRKLYLPFAVFFLVPNLVFRLLTRSDTALTVEALRKPENEWLLMMNLAVHLSSAIAAGGTANWLLFRRARAASHFVEHQQLPAGEGLSLLRRMGGVNRLATALFVSLSLVIVLAQYRG
;
A
#
# COMPACT_ATOMS: atom_id res chain seq x y z
N MET A 1 24.51 54.58 -41.25
CA MET A 1 23.03 54.63 -41.07
C MET A 1 22.47 53.75 -42.16
N THR A 2 21.90 52.57 -41.93
CA THR A 2 20.99 52.14 -40.86
C THR A 2 21.22 50.67 -40.50
N SER A 3 20.96 50.37 -39.23
CA SER A 3 21.20 49.14 -38.49
C SER A 3 20.42 47.92 -39.01
N PRO A 4 20.91 46.68 -38.75
CA PRO A 4 20.11 45.47 -38.92
C PRO A 4 18.99 45.42 -37.87
N THR A 5 17.79 45.06 -38.33
CA THR A 5 16.56 44.90 -37.56
C THR A 5 16.71 43.77 -36.51
N PRO A 6 16.12 43.88 -35.30
CA PRO A 6 16.38 42.94 -34.23
C PRO A 6 15.76 41.56 -34.48
N ASP A 7 16.53 40.56 -34.09
CA ASP A 7 16.21 39.14 -33.92
C ASP A 7 14.92 38.98 -33.09
N ASP A 8 13.81 38.66 -33.75
CA ASP A 8 12.51 38.37 -33.15
C ASP A 8 12.55 36.96 -32.53
N ARG A 9 13.32 36.82 -31.45
CA ARG A 9 13.28 35.60 -30.62
C ARG A 9 12.03 35.68 -29.74
N PRO A 10 11.10 34.72 -29.84
CA PRO A 10 9.98 34.67 -28.92
C PRO A 10 10.54 34.51 -27.50
N ASP A 11 10.18 35.47 -26.65
CA ASP A 11 10.45 35.51 -25.22
C ASP A 11 10.42 34.11 -24.61
N ASP A 12 11.49 33.83 -23.87
CA ASP A 12 11.60 32.77 -22.88
C ASP A 12 10.32 32.79 -22.03
N ARG A 13 9.39 31.89 -22.37
CA ARG A 13 8.14 31.73 -21.62
C ARG A 13 8.54 31.22 -20.26
N SER A 14 8.75 32.18 -19.35
CA SER A 14 8.77 32.00 -17.90
C SER A 14 7.74 30.93 -17.57
N THR A 15 8.25 29.75 -17.22
CA THR A 15 7.42 28.65 -16.81
C THR A 15 6.65 29.18 -15.61
N PRO A 16 5.29 29.18 -15.60
CA PRO A 16 4.55 29.78 -14.52
C PRO A 16 5.04 29.17 -13.19
N GLU A 17 5.56 30.00 -12.29
CA GLU A 17 5.98 29.50 -10.98
C GLU A 17 4.76 28.85 -10.32
N LEU A 18 4.82 27.53 -10.18
CA LEU A 18 3.74 26.78 -9.56
C LEU A 18 3.50 27.34 -8.15
N PRO A 19 2.26 27.39 -7.65
CA PRO A 19 2.01 27.81 -6.27
C PRO A 19 2.72 26.87 -5.29
N ARG A 20 3.11 27.35 -4.10
CA ARG A 20 3.95 26.61 -3.13
C ARG A 20 3.46 25.19 -2.79
N TRP A 21 2.16 24.91 -2.89
CA TRP A 21 1.58 23.57 -2.70
C TRP A 21 1.77 22.62 -3.89
N ALA A 22 1.99 23.15 -5.09
CA ALA A 22 2.27 22.43 -6.33
C ALA A 22 3.78 22.38 -6.66
N GLN A 23 4.59 23.24 -6.02
CA GLN A 23 6.04 23.14 -6.09
C GLN A 23 6.50 21.84 -5.45
N ARG A 24 6.99 20.91 -6.27
CA ARG A 24 7.66 19.69 -5.78
C ARG A 24 8.92 20.17 -5.05
N PRO A 25 9.13 19.83 -3.76
CA PRO A 25 10.36 20.21 -3.09
C PRO A 25 11.54 19.63 -3.88
N ALA A 26 12.38 20.51 -4.45
CA ALA A 26 13.52 20.15 -5.28
C ALA A 26 14.60 19.33 -4.54
N GLY A 27 14.45 19.15 -3.22
CA GLY A 27 15.29 18.30 -2.36
C GLY A 27 14.59 17.09 -1.75
N GLY A 28 13.36 16.75 -2.17
CA GLY A 28 12.61 15.60 -1.62
C GLY A 28 13.16 14.22 -2.01
N GLY A 29 14.17 14.21 -2.87
CA GLY A 29 15.05 13.07 -3.11
C GLY A 29 16.30 13.19 -2.24
N ALA A 30 16.16 13.26 -0.91
CA ALA A 30 17.16 12.62 -0.06
C ALA A 30 17.29 11.22 -0.66
N THR A 31 18.40 11.00 -1.35
CA THR A 31 18.65 9.81 -2.16
C THR A 31 18.17 8.63 -1.33
N LEU A 32 17.12 7.98 -1.83
CA LEU A 32 16.48 6.87 -1.15
C LEU A 32 17.50 5.74 -1.21
N SER A 33 18.47 5.80 -0.29
CA SER A 33 19.72 5.07 -0.45
C SER A 33 19.38 3.61 -0.58
N GLU A 34 19.91 2.98 -1.62
CA GLU A 34 19.69 1.57 -1.89
C GLU A 34 20.00 0.73 -0.65
N GLU A 35 21.01 1.13 0.13
CA GLU A 35 21.38 0.52 1.41
C GLU A 35 20.24 0.59 2.45
N ARG A 36 19.55 1.73 2.55
CA ARG A 36 18.40 1.89 3.46
C ARG A 36 17.22 1.01 3.01
N MET A 37 16.97 0.93 1.70
CA MET A 37 15.95 0.02 1.17
C MET A 37 16.31 -1.44 1.40
N ALA A 38 17.56 -1.84 1.12
CA ALA A 38 18.07 -3.17 1.41
C ALA A 38 17.92 -3.52 2.89
N THR A 39 18.21 -2.57 3.78
CA THR A 39 18.06 -2.74 5.23
C THR A 39 16.59 -2.92 5.65
N TYR A 40 15.69 -2.14 5.05
CA TYR A 40 14.26 -2.22 5.34
C TYR A 40 13.64 -3.54 4.84
N PHE A 41 13.92 -3.93 3.60
CA PHE A 41 13.35 -5.13 2.98
C PHE A 41 14.08 -6.43 3.38
N GLY A 42 15.33 -6.32 3.81
CA GLY A 42 16.19 -7.43 4.22
C GLY A 42 16.61 -8.31 3.03
N ALA A 43 16.83 -9.60 3.30
CA ALA A 43 17.37 -10.57 2.32
C ALA A 43 16.57 -10.73 1.01
N LYS A 44 15.32 -10.25 0.97
CA LYS A 44 14.48 -10.30 -0.24
C LYS A 44 14.59 -9.04 -1.11
N TRP A 45 15.46 -8.09 -0.74
CA TRP A 45 15.66 -6.86 -1.48
C TRP A 45 16.07 -7.16 -2.93
N ASP A 46 17.24 -7.75 -3.13
CA ASP A 46 17.81 -7.96 -4.47
C ASP A 46 17.00 -8.93 -5.32
N SER A 47 16.47 -9.99 -4.71
CA SER A 47 15.78 -11.06 -5.42
C SER A 47 14.34 -10.72 -5.81
N VAL A 48 13.64 -9.89 -5.03
CA VAL A 48 12.19 -9.68 -5.20
C VAL A 48 11.83 -8.21 -5.24
N TYR A 49 12.20 -7.44 -4.21
CA TYR A 49 11.65 -6.10 -4.01
C TYR A 49 12.27 -5.06 -4.93
N LYS A 50 13.57 -5.16 -5.23
CA LYS A 50 14.27 -4.22 -6.12
C LYS A 50 13.56 -4.12 -7.47
N ARG A 51 13.27 -5.25 -8.12
CA ARG A 51 12.53 -5.29 -9.39
C ARG A 51 11.08 -4.80 -9.26
N LYS A 52 10.37 -5.23 -8.21
CA LYS A 52 8.95 -4.87 -8.02
C LYS A 52 8.74 -3.39 -7.71
N LEU A 53 9.75 -2.73 -7.16
CA LEU A 53 9.68 -1.32 -6.75
C LEU A 53 10.44 -0.39 -7.69
N ALA A 54 11.10 -0.91 -8.72
CA ALA A 54 11.82 -0.12 -9.71
C ALA A 54 11.01 1.07 -10.26
N PRO A 55 9.73 0.91 -10.65
CA PRO A 55 8.93 2.04 -11.13
C PRO A 55 8.80 3.19 -10.12
N PHE A 56 8.76 2.86 -8.82
CA PHE A 56 8.60 3.86 -7.76
C PHE A 56 9.90 4.55 -7.34
N LEU A 57 11.04 3.90 -7.62
CA LEU A 57 12.36 4.49 -7.41
C LEU A 57 12.64 5.58 -8.45
N GLU A 58 12.17 5.38 -9.68
CA GLU A 58 12.25 6.34 -10.78
C GLU A 58 11.23 7.47 -10.64
N ASP A 59 9.95 7.13 -10.44
CA ASP A 59 8.89 8.10 -10.14
C ASP A 59 8.08 7.65 -8.91
N PRO A 60 8.13 8.39 -7.79
CA PRO A 60 7.38 8.06 -6.58
C PRO A 60 5.86 8.14 -6.69
N SER A 61 5.32 8.44 -7.87
CA SER A 61 3.89 8.50 -8.14
C SER A 61 3.21 7.12 -7.99
N PHE A 62 1.88 7.12 -7.93
CA PHE A 62 1.13 5.88 -7.89
C PHE A 62 1.11 5.23 -9.27
N VAL A 63 1.74 4.07 -9.38
CA VAL A 63 1.67 3.17 -10.52
C VAL A 63 1.14 1.82 -10.02
N PRO A 64 0.01 1.32 -10.56
CA PRO A 64 -0.51 0.02 -10.17
C PRO A 64 0.48 -1.07 -10.58
N THR A 65 1.02 -1.81 -9.61
CA THR A 65 1.90 -2.95 -9.87
C THR A 65 1.37 -4.16 -9.13
N TRP A 66 1.36 -5.31 -9.79
CA TRP A 66 0.67 -6.47 -9.27
C TRP A 66 1.44 -7.18 -8.14
N ASN A 67 0.72 -7.50 -7.07
CA ASN A 67 1.22 -8.26 -5.94
C ASN A 67 0.30 -9.45 -5.63
N TRP A 68 0.66 -10.62 -6.15
CA TRP A 68 -0.05 -11.89 -5.90
C TRP A 68 -0.22 -12.21 -4.42
N SER A 69 0.79 -11.95 -3.59
CA SER A 69 0.70 -12.27 -2.16
C SER A 69 -0.36 -11.43 -1.45
N ALA A 70 -0.49 -10.15 -1.82
CA ALA A 70 -1.52 -9.28 -1.28
C ALA A 70 -2.92 -9.62 -1.83
N ALA A 71 -3.02 -9.97 -3.12
CA ALA A 71 -4.28 -10.37 -3.73
C ALA A 71 -4.86 -11.65 -3.10
N LEU A 72 -4.02 -12.66 -2.85
CA LEU A 72 -4.47 -13.97 -2.36
C LEU A 72 -4.63 -14.03 -0.84
N ALA A 73 -3.71 -13.42 -0.08
CA ALA A 73 -3.79 -13.46 1.39
C ALA A 73 -4.66 -12.33 1.97
N LEU A 74 -5.27 -11.49 1.12
CA LEU A 74 -6.21 -10.43 1.48
C LEU A 74 -5.68 -9.58 2.67
N PRO A 75 -6.45 -9.10 3.67
CA PRO A 75 -5.90 -8.10 4.58
C PRO A 75 -4.70 -8.65 5.38
N VAL A 76 -4.62 -9.98 5.58
CA VAL A 76 -3.56 -10.65 6.34
C VAL A 76 -2.15 -10.32 5.83
N TRP A 77 -1.99 -10.13 4.51
CA TRP A 77 -0.69 -9.73 3.96
C TRP A 77 -0.23 -8.37 4.47
N PHE A 78 -1.14 -7.40 4.58
CA PHE A 78 -0.85 -6.07 5.10
C PHE A 78 -0.47 -6.12 6.58
N LEU A 79 -1.16 -6.95 7.37
CA LEU A 79 -0.81 -7.18 8.77
C LEU A 79 0.61 -7.76 8.90
N TYR A 80 0.91 -8.80 8.09
CA TYR A 80 2.23 -9.42 8.05
C TYR A 80 3.35 -8.42 7.69
N ARG A 81 3.06 -7.47 6.78
CA ARG A 81 3.99 -6.40 6.38
C ARG A 81 3.94 -5.15 7.27
N LYS A 82 3.27 -5.21 8.44
CA LYS A 82 3.12 -4.08 9.39
C LYS A 82 2.45 -2.84 8.78
N LEU A 83 1.62 -3.04 7.76
CA LEU A 83 0.80 -2.02 7.12
C LEU A 83 -0.59 -2.00 7.80
N TYR A 84 -0.63 -1.57 9.07
CA TYR A 84 -1.83 -1.68 9.90
C TYR A 84 -3.01 -0.85 9.42
N LEU A 85 -2.76 0.34 8.88
CA LEU A 85 -3.83 1.18 8.33
C LEU A 85 -4.43 0.56 7.06
N PRO A 86 -3.64 0.17 6.03
CA PRO A 86 -4.16 -0.62 4.92
C PRO A 86 -4.85 -1.91 5.35
N PHE A 87 -4.31 -2.63 6.34
CA PHE A 87 -4.96 -3.81 6.92
C PHE A 87 -6.38 -3.49 7.40
N ALA A 88 -6.54 -2.46 8.24
CA ALA A 88 -7.85 -2.06 8.75
C ALA A 88 -8.82 -1.67 7.63
N VAL A 89 -8.34 -0.92 6.63
CA VAL A 89 -9.14 -0.53 5.46
C VAL A 89 -9.61 -1.75 4.69
N PHE A 90 -8.70 -2.64 4.27
CA PHE A 90 -9.03 -3.84 3.50
C PHE A 90 -9.78 -4.91 4.30
N PHE A 91 -9.81 -4.82 5.64
CA PHE A 91 -10.58 -5.71 6.49
C PHE A 91 -12.01 -5.19 6.73
N LEU A 92 -12.18 -3.89 7.00
CA LEU A 92 -13.46 -3.31 7.41
C LEU A 92 -14.28 -2.78 6.24
N VAL A 93 -13.65 -2.08 5.29
CA VAL A 93 -14.35 -1.37 4.23
C VAL A 93 -15.14 -2.31 3.30
N PRO A 94 -14.66 -3.49 2.90
CA PRO A 94 -15.44 -4.38 2.03
C PRO A 94 -16.79 -4.77 2.66
N ASN A 95 -16.79 -5.07 3.96
CA ASN A 95 -18.02 -5.40 4.70
C ASN A 95 -18.98 -4.20 4.79
N LEU A 96 -18.44 -3.00 5.00
CA LEU A 96 -19.24 -1.77 5.01
C LEU A 96 -19.85 -1.48 3.63
N VAL A 97 -19.04 -1.57 2.57
CA VAL A 97 -19.49 -1.36 1.18
C VAL A 97 -20.57 -2.38 0.82
N PHE A 98 -20.40 -3.65 1.18
CA PHE A 98 -21.42 -4.66 0.97
C PHE A 98 -22.76 -4.26 1.61
N ARG A 99 -22.75 -3.84 2.89
CA ARG A 99 -23.97 -3.41 3.59
C ARG A 99 -24.60 -2.17 2.96
N LEU A 100 -23.79 -1.20 2.53
CA LEU A 100 -24.28 0.01 1.88
C LEU A 100 -24.93 -0.28 0.51
N LEU A 101 -24.33 -1.17 -0.28
CA LEU A 101 -24.83 -1.53 -1.61
C LEU A 101 -26.10 -2.38 -1.54
N THR A 102 -26.19 -3.28 -0.56
CA THR A 102 -27.33 -4.21 -0.45
C THR A 102 -28.44 -3.71 0.47
N ARG A 103 -28.14 -2.77 1.37
CA ARG A 103 -29.02 -2.31 2.46
C ARG A 103 -29.61 -3.48 3.28
N SER A 104 -28.90 -4.60 3.31
CA SER A 104 -29.34 -5.82 3.96
C SER A 104 -28.83 -5.90 5.40
N ASP A 105 -29.73 -6.24 6.31
CA ASP A 105 -29.39 -6.58 7.70
C ASP A 105 -29.12 -8.09 7.89
N THR A 106 -29.11 -8.87 6.80
CA THR A 106 -28.82 -10.30 6.84
C THR A 106 -27.45 -10.55 7.45
N ALA A 107 -27.40 -11.44 8.43
CA ALA A 107 -26.14 -11.85 9.04
C ALA A 107 -25.23 -12.47 7.97
N LEU A 108 -23.98 -12.01 7.89
CA LEU A 108 -22.96 -12.53 6.97
C LEU A 108 -22.36 -13.85 7.48
N THR A 109 -23.21 -14.78 7.92
CA THR A 109 -22.80 -16.14 8.29
C THR A 109 -22.93 -17.06 7.08
N VAL A 110 -22.14 -18.13 7.07
CA VAL A 110 -22.16 -19.12 5.98
C VAL A 110 -23.55 -19.73 5.81
N GLU A 111 -24.24 -20.01 6.92
CA GLU A 111 -25.58 -20.59 6.90
C GLU A 111 -26.62 -19.64 6.28
N ALA A 112 -26.65 -18.37 6.72
CA ALA A 112 -27.61 -17.40 6.23
C ALA A 112 -27.43 -17.12 4.73
N LEU A 113 -26.19 -16.98 4.27
CA LEU A 113 -25.89 -16.70 2.86
C LEU A 113 -26.14 -17.89 1.91
N ARG A 114 -26.26 -19.12 2.44
CA ARG A 114 -26.56 -20.32 1.62
C ARG A 114 -28.04 -20.51 1.34
N LYS A 115 -28.93 -19.75 1.99
CA LYS A 115 -30.36 -19.83 1.72
C LYS A 115 -30.63 -19.35 0.29
N PRO A 116 -31.51 -20.01 -0.48
CA PRO A 116 -31.76 -19.66 -1.88
C PRO A 116 -32.28 -18.22 -2.04
N GLU A 117 -33.06 -17.72 -1.09
CA GLU A 117 -33.52 -16.32 -1.05
C GLU A 117 -32.37 -15.28 -0.94
N ASN A 118 -31.17 -15.70 -0.51
CA ASN A 118 -30.01 -14.85 -0.32
C ASN A 118 -28.94 -15.01 -1.42
N GLU A 119 -29.23 -15.71 -2.52
CA GLU A 119 -28.28 -15.96 -3.60
C GLU A 119 -27.69 -14.67 -4.17
N TRP A 120 -28.51 -13.64 -4.36
CA TRP A 120 -28.05 -12.31 -4.78
C TRP A 120 -27.07 -11.68 -3.77
N LEU A 121 -27.35 -11.81 -2.48
CA LEU A 121 -26.46 -11.31 -1.42
C LEU A 121 -25.12 -12.07 -1.41
N LEU A 122 -25.14 -13.37 -1.66
CA LEU A 122 -23.92 -14.17 -1.80
C LEU A 122 -23.08 -13.69 -3.00
N MET A 123 -23.71 -13.48 -4.17
CA MET A 123 -23.03 -12.97 -5.37
C MET A 123 -22.42 -11.58 -5.12
N MET A 124 -23.17 -10.67 -4.49
CA MET A 124 -22.66 -9.33 -4.18
C MET A 124 -21.52 -9.38 -3.17
N ASN A 125 -21.60 -10.25 -2.16
CA ASN A 125 -20.52 -10.44 -1.19
C ASN A 125 -19.23 -10.90 -1.90
N LEU A 126 -19.34 -11.90 -2.78
CA LEU A 126 -18.22 -12.39 -3.57
C LEU A 126 -17.63 -11.29 -4.47
N ALA A 127 -18.48 -10.53 -5.16
CA ALA A 127 -18.04 -9.44 -6.03
C ALA A 127 -17.23 -8.40 -5.26
N VAL A 128 -17.73 -7.95 -4.10
CA VAL A 128 -17.04 -6.96 -3.25
C VAL A 128 -15.70 -7.49 -2.75
N HIS A 129 -15.62 -8.76 -2.34
CA HIS A 129 -14.36 -9.37 -1.89
C HIS A 129 -13.36 -9.55 -3.03
N LEU A 130 -13.81 -9.95 -4.23
CA LEU A 130 -12.95 -10.04 -5.42
C LEU A 130 -12.41 -8.67 -5.83
N SER A 131 -13.26 -7.63 -5.86
CA SER A 131 -12.81 -6.26 -6.12
C SER A 131 -11.78 -5.81 -5.09
N SER A 132 -11.98 -6.15 -3.82
CA SER A 132 -11.04 -5.85 -2.74
C SER A 132 -9.70 -6.58 -2.91
N ALA A 133 -9.73 -7.83 -3.39
CA ALA A 133 -8.54 -8.61 -3.71
C ALA A 133 -7.71 -7.96 -4.82
N ILE A 134 -8.38 -7.52 -5.90
CA ILE A 134 -7.74 -6.84 -7.03
C ILE A 134 -7.14 -5.51 -6.58
N ALA A 135 -7.89 -4.71 -5.81
CA ALA A 135 -7.41 -3.46 -5.25
C ALA A 135 -6.20 -3.67 -4.32
N ALA A 136 -6.24 -4.68 -3.45
CA ALA A 136 -5.11 -5.05 -2.60
C ALA A 136 -3.87 -5.44 -3.44
N GLY A 137 -4.07 -6.28 -4.46
CA GLY A 137 -3.03 -6.73 -5.38
C GLY A 137 -2.36 -5.58 -6.12
N GLY A 138 -3.13 -4.63 -6.66
CA GLY A 138 -2.62 -3.50 -7.45
C GLY A 138 -1.99 -2.37 -6.63
N THR A 139 -2.37 -2.21 -5.35
CA THR A 139 -1.92 -1.08 -4.51
C THR A 139 -0.83 -1.46 -3.50
N ALA A 140 -0.68 -2.75 -3.18
CA ALA A 140 0.18 -3.22 -2.09
C ALA A 140 1.65 -2.80 -2.22
N ASN A 141 2.23 -2.90 -3.42
CA ASN A 141 3.65 -2.55 -3.61
C ASN A 141 3.88 -1.04 -3.39
N TRP A 142 2.98 -0.20 -3.87
CA TRP A 142 3.06 1.24 -3.67
C TRP A 142 2.89 1.63 -2.20
N LEU A 143 1.93 1.03 -1.50
CA LEU A 143 1.74 1.25 -0.06
C LEU A 143 2.99 0.85 0.74
N LEU A 144 3.60 -0.28 0.36
CA LEU A 144 4.82 -0.77 0.97
C LEU A 144 6.02 0.14 0.69
N PHE A 145 6.16 0.63 -0.55
CA PHE A 145 7.17 1.61 -0.93
C PHE A 145 7.01 2.91 -0.15
N ARG A 146 5.80 3.48 -0.09
CA ARG A 146 5.51 4.69 0.68
C ARG A 146 5.88 4.53 2.14
N ARG A 147 5.59 3.37 2.73
CA ARG A 147 5.97 3.09 4.12
C ARG A 147 7.48 3.00 4.28
N ALA A 148 8.18 2.33 3.37
CA ALA A 148 9.64 2.24 3.41
C ALA A 148 10.30 3.62 3.28
N ARG A 149 9.82 4.46 2.36
CA ARG A 149 10.27 5.84 2.18
C ARG A 149 10.02 6.68 3.44
N ALA A 150 8.82 6.60 4.01
CA ALA A 150 8.49 7.32 5.24
C ALA A 150 9.36 6.86 6.42
N ALA A 151 9.66 5.56 6.51
CA ALA A 151 10.56 5.02 7.53
C ALA A 151 12.00 5.54 7.37
N SER A 152 12.52 5.58 6.14
CA SER A 152 13.84 6.14 5.84
C SER A 152 13.93 7.62 6.24
N HIS A 153 12.93 8.42 5.85
CA HIS A 153 12.89 9.83 6.25
C HIS A 153 12.78 9.97 7.78
N PHE A 154 11.96 9.17 8.44
CA PHE A 154 11.82 9.20 9.89
C PHE A 154 13.16 8.94 10.59
N VAL A 155 13.90 7.91 10.18
CA VAL A 155 15.22 7.59 10.75
C VAL A 155 16.22 8.73 10.51
N GLU A 156 16.20 9.34 9.34
CA GLU A 156 17.06 10.48 9.00
C GLU A 156 16.80 11.70 9.89
N HIS A 157 15.53 12.00 10.18
CA HIS A 157 15.16 13.12 11.06
C HIS A 157 15.53 12.89 12.53
N GLN A 158 15.70 11.63 12.95
CA GLN A 158 16.07 11.29 14.33
C GLN A 158 17.56 11.56 14.63
N GLN A 159 18.39 11.84 13.61
CA GLN A 159 19.83 12.12 13.75
C GLN A 159 20.59 11.06 14.58
N LEU A 160 20.15 9.80 14.52
CA LEU A 160 20.76 8.70 15.26
C LEU A 160 22.14 8.35 14.70
N PRO A 161 23.03 7.76 15.52
CA PRO A 161 24.23 7.10 15.02
C PRO A 161 23.88 6.09 13.91
N ALA A 162 24.73 6.00 12.88
CA ALA A 162 24.42 5.25 11.65
C ALA A 162 23.99 3.78 11.93
N GLY A 163 24.69 3.09 12.84
CA GLY A 163 24.34 1.71 13.23
C GLY A 163 22.98 1.59 13.92
N GLU A 164 22.62 2.55 14.77
CA GLU A 164 21.33 2.57 15.46
C GLU A 164 20.19 2.87 14.49
N GLY A 165 20.38 3.84 13.58
CA GLY A 165 19.41 4.16 12.53
C GLY A 165 19.09 2.97 11.63
N LEU A 166 20.11 2.23 11.20
CA LEU A 166 19.92 1.01 10.41
C LEU A 166 19.21 -0.10 11.19
N SER A 167 19.53 -0.25 12.49
CA SER A 167 18.86 -1.23 13.35
C SER A 167 17.36 -0.92 13.52
N LEU A 168 17.01 0.36 13.68
CA LEU A 168 15.64 0.83 13.77
C LEU A 168 14.89 0.60 12.45
N LEU A 169 15.51 0.93 11.32
CA LEU A 169 14.94 0.72 9.99
C LEU A 169 14.65 -0.76 9.73
N ARG A 170 15.57 -1.65 10.12
CA ARG A 170 15.39 -3.10 10.02
C ARG A 170 14.21 -3.60 10.86
N ARG A 171 14.03 -3.06 12.09
CA ARG A 171 12.87 -3.39 12.95
C ARG A 171 11.55 -2.92 12.33
N MET A 172 11.55 -1.74 11.71
CA MET A 172 10.38 -1.18 11.02
C MET A 172 9.99 -1.98 9.77
N GLY A 173 10.96 -2.41 8.95
CA GLY A 173 10.72 -3.13 7.70
C GLY A 173 10.56 -4.65 7.80
N GLY A 174 10.91 -5.21 8.97
CA GLY A 174 10.62 -6.61 9.30
C GLY A 174 9.13 -6.96 9.30
N VAL A 175 8.85 -8.24 9.48
CA VAL A 175 7.47 -8.79 9.39
C VAL A 175 6.88 -9.06 10.77
N ASN A 176 5.55 -9.07 10.88
CA ASN A 176 4.85 -9.34 12.13
C ASN A 176 4.28 -10.76 12.18
N ARG A 177 5.14 -11.76 12.40
CA ARG A 177 4.73 -13.17 12.39
C ARG A 177 3.74 -13.50 13.51
N LEU A 178 3.98 -12.98 14.72
CA LEU A 178 3.17 -13.30 15.90
C LEU A 178 1.74 -12.77 15.75
N ALA A 179 1.57 -11.48 15.45
CA ALA A 179 0.23 -10.91 15.28
C ALA A 179 -0.51 -11.56 14.11
N THR A 180 0.18 -11.87 13.01
CA THR A 180 -0.40 -12.60 11.88
C THR A 180 -0.87 -14.00 12.28
N ALA A 181 -0.03 -14.76 12.99
CA ALA A 181 -0.38 -16.11 13.44
C ALA A 181 -1.60 -16.08 14.37
N LEU A 182 -1.59 -15.19 15.37
CA LEU A 182 -2.72 -15.02 16.29
C LEU A 182 -4.01 -14.64 15.56
N PHE A 183 -3.94 -13.69 14.62
CA PHE A 183 -5.09 -13.26 13.84
C PHE A 183 -5.67 -14.40 12.98
N VAL A 184 -4.82 -15.16 12.31
CA VAL A 184 -5.24 -16.30 11.48
C VAL A 184 -5.84 -17.40 12.35
N SER A 185 -5.20 -17.74 13.48
CA SER A 185 -5.73 -18.73 14.43
C SER A 185 -7.09 -18.33 14.98
N LEU A 186 -7.27 -17.07 15.38
CA LEU A 186 -8.54 -16.57 15.88
C LEU A 186 -9.62 -16.58 14.80
N SER A 187 -9.27 -16.15 13.58
CA SER A 187 -10.19 -16.16 12.44
C SER A 187 -10.64 -17.59 12.10
N LEU A 188 -9.72 -18.57 12.14
CA LEU A 188 -10.05 -19.98 11.94
C LEU A 188 -10.98 -20.50 13.03
N VAL A 189 -10.73 -20.18 14.30
CA VAL A 189 -11.61 -20.57 15.42
C VAL A 189 -13.01 -20.00 15.26
N ILE A 190 -13.14 -18.72 14.88
CA ILE A 190 -14.44 -18.08 14.63
C ILE A 190 -15.18 -18.78 13.50
N VAL A 191 -14.50 -19.04 12.37
CA VAL A 191 -15.10 -19.73 11.23
C VAL A 191 -15.54 -21.14 11.62
N LEU A 192 -14.70 -21.90 12.34
CA LEU A 192 -15.05 -23.24 12.82
C LEU A 192 -16.22 -23.24 13.80
N ALA A 193 -16.32 -22.22 14.66
CA ALA A 193 -17.45 -22.05 15.57
C ALA A 193 -18.76 -21.82 14.79
N GLN A 194 -18.72 -21.06 13.70
CA GLN A 194 -19.89 -20.86 12.81
C GLN A 194 -20.34 -22.11 12.06
N TYR A 195 -19.49 -23.14 11.94
CA TYR A 195 -19.88 -24.43 11.34
C TYR A 195 -20.44 -25.43 12.35
N ARG A 196 -20.28 -25.17 13.65
CA ARG A 196 -20.71 -26.08 14.74
C ARG A 196 -22.03 -25.66 15.39
N GLY A 197 -22.41 -24.39 15.28
CA GLY A 197 -23.73 -23.89 15.64
C GLY A 197 -24.64 -23.93 14.44
#